data_AF-A0A9X3A4H2-F1
#
_entry.id   AF-A0A9X3A4H2-F1
#
_cell.length_a   1.000
_cell.length_b   1.000
_cell.length_c   1.000
_cell.angle_alpha   90.00
_cell.angle_beta   90.00
_cell.angle_gamma   90.00
#
_symmetry.space_group_name_H-M   'P 1'
#
loop_
_entity.id
_entity.type
_entity.pdbx_description
1 polymer ?
#
loop_
_entity_poly.entity_id
_entity_poly.type
_entity_poly.pdbx_seq_one_letter_code
_entity_poly.pdbx_strand_id
1 'polypeptide(L)'
;MDSTVREASTAQLVGQLSEQVSRLAREEIKLAVAEVQAKGKKVGVGAGLFGGAGVLAWFGVMSLIAGLVLLLATVMAPWLAAFVVAVGVFAIAGIVALLGKKQIDRGTPPVPEQAIQGVKQDIATFSERAHR
;
A
#
# COMPACT_ATOMS: atom_id res chain seq x y z
N MET A 1 37.27 10.53 54.34
CA MET A 1 35.89 10.00 54.27
C MET A 1 35.10 10.62 53.11
N ASP A 2 35.72 10.87 51.94
CA ASP A 2 35.09 11.70 50.87
C ASP A 2 34.85 10.97 49.52
N SER A 3 35.41 9.76 49.33
CA SER A 3 35.28 9.01 48.08
C SER A 3 33.95 8.24 47.94
N THR A 4 33.36 7.79 49.04
CA THR A 4 32.11 6.98 49.04
C THR A 4 30.87 7.81 48.68
N VAL A 5 30.88 9.12 48.95
CA VAL A 5 29.77 10.04 48.64
C VAL A 5 29.72 10.35 47.14
N ARG A 6 30.86 10.47 46.46
CA ARG A 6 30.94 10.72 45.01
C ARG A 6 30.52 9.51 44.17
N GLU A 7 30.87 8.29 44.59
CA GLU A 7 30.45 7.07 43.91
C GLU A 7 28.94 6.83 44.05
N ALA A 8 28.38 7.04 45.25
CA ALA A 8 26.92 6.97 45.48
C ALA A 8 26.15 7.99 44.60
N SER A 9 26.68 9.20 44.45
CA SER A 9 26.14 10.25 43.59
C SER A 9 26.15 9.86 42.10
N THR A 10 27.29 9.37 41.59
CA THR A 10 27.43 9.01 40.16
C THR A 10 26.54 7.82 39.80
N ALA A 11 26.44 6.82 40.70
CA ALA A 11 25.52 5.71 40.55
C ALA A 11 24.04 6.16 40.55
N GLN A 12 23.67 7.14 41.39
CA GLN A 12 22.32 7.75 41.38
C GLN A 12 22.01 8.49 40.08
N LEU A 13 22.95 9.27 39.54
CA LEU A 13 22.78 9.99 38.27
C LEU A 13 22.60 9.04 37.09
N VAL A 14 23.38 7.96 37.02
CA VAL A 14 23.23 6.92 35.99
C VAL A 14 21.88 6.22 36.11
N GLY A 15 21.43 5.93 37.35
CA GLY A 15 20.10 5.38 37.61
C GLY A 15 18.98 6.31 37.12
N GLN A 16 19.07 7.60 37.44
CA GLN A 16 18.10 8.61 37.00
C GLN A 16 18.09 8.82 35.49
N LEU A 17 19.25 8.83 34.82
CA LEU A 17 19.32 8.91 33.36
C LEU A 17 18.70 7.67 32.71
N SER A 18 19.00 6.48 33.21
CA SER A 18 18.43 5.22 32.70
C SER A 18 16.91 5.21 32.83
N GLU A 19 16.39 5.69 33.96
CA GLU A 19 14.96 5.83 34.19
C GLU A 19 14.31 6.88 33.28
N GLN A 20 14.98 8.00 33.04
CA GLN A 20 14.52 9.04 32.10
C GLN A 20 14.50 8.54 30.66
N VAL A 21 15.55 7.85 30.21
CA VAL A 21 15.63 7.26 28.87
C VAL A 21 14.56 6.18 28.70
N SER A 22 14.35 5.33 29.70
CA SER A 22 13.28 4.32 29.70
C SER A 22 11.89 4.96 29.64
N ARG A 23 11.67 6.06 30.38
CA ARG A 23 10.42 6.82 30.33
C ARG A 23 10.19 7.45 28.95
N LEU A 24 11.21 8.12 28.40
CA LEU A 24 11.13 8.73 27.08
C LEU A 24 10.85 7.69 25.99
N ALA A 25 11.55 6.55 26.02
CA ALA A 25 11.31 5.47 25.07
C ALA A 25 9.85 4.96 25.13
N ARG A 26 9.28 4.84 26.33
CA ARG A 26 7.87 4.45 26.50
C ARG A 26 6.91 5.52 25.98
N GLU A 27 7.25 6.80 26.12
CA GLU A 27 6.45 7.92 25.61
C GLU A 27 6.48 7.98 24.08
N GLU A 28 7.65 7.83 23.46
CA GLU A 28 7.80 7.74 22.00
C GLU A 28 7.03 6.55 21.42
N ILE A 29 7.07 5.40 22.08
CA ILE A 29 6.26 4.24 21.68
C ILE A 29 4.77 4.58 21.75
N LYS A 30 4.29 5.20 22.83
CA LYS A 30 2.88 5.60 22.97
C LYS A 30 2.48 6.61 21.89
N LEU A 31 3.34 7.57 21.58
CA LEU A 31 3.11 8.56 20.55
C LEU A 31 3.04 7.90 19.17
N ALA A 32 3.98 7.02 18.85
CA ALA A 32 3.99 6.26 17.60
C ALA A 32 2.72 5.41 17.45
N VAL A 33 2.28 4.74 18.52
CA VAL A 33 1.01 3.98 18.53
C VAL A 33 -0.18 4.90 18.26
N ALA A 34 -0.25 6.05 18.93
CA ALA A 34 -1.33 7.02 18.72
C ALA A 34 -1.34 7.58 17.29
N GLU A 35 -0.17 7.87 16.73
CA GLU A 35 -0.03 8.35 15.35
C GLU A 35 -0.45 7.29 14.33
N VAL A 36 -0.01 6.03 14.51
CA VAL A 36 -0.41 4.90 13.67
C VAL A 36 -1.92 4.68 13.76
N GLN A 37 -2.52 4.75 14.95
CA GLN A 37 -3.97 4.62 15.10
C GLN A 37 -4.73 5.77 14.41
N ALA A 38 -4.27 7.01 14.57
CA ALA A 38 -4.87 8.18 13.94
C ALA A 38 -4.77 8.12 12.40
N LYS A 39 -3.59 7.76 11.87
CA LYS A 39 -3.39 7.54 10.43
C LYS A 39 -4.22 6.36 9.92
N GLY A 40 -4.20 5.25 10.65
CA GLY A 40 -4.96 4.03 10.34
C GLY A 40 -6.46 4.28 10.27
N LYS A 41 -7.03 5.08 11.17
CA LYS A 41 -8.45 5.46 11.12
C LYS A 41 -8.79 6.25 9.86
N LYS A 42 -7.97 7.25 9.49
CA LYS A 42 -8.19 8.06 8.29
C LYS A 42 -8.09 7.21 7.02
N VAL A 43 -7.06 6.36 6.93
CA VAL A 43 -6.89 5.41 5.83
C VAL A 43 -8.06 4.43 5.77
N GLY A 44 -8.48 3.88 6.91
CA GLY A 44 -9.60 2.94 6.99
C GLY A 44 -10.93 3.54 6.55
N VAL A 45 -11.25 4.77 7.00
CA VAL A 45 -12.44 5.49 6.53
C VAL A 45 -12.35 5.77 5.03
N GLY A 46 -11.19 6.23 4.54
CA GLY A 46 -10.99 6.48 3.11
C GLY A 46 -11.15 5.22 2.27
N ALA A 47 -10.55 4.10 2.70
CA ALA A 47 -10.67 2.80 2.05
C ALA A 47 -12.12 2.29 2.08
N GLY A 48 -12.83 2.47 3.20
CA GLY A 48 -14.25 2.11 3.33
C GLY A 48 -15.14 2.92 2.38
N LEU A 49 -14.95 4.25 2.33
CA LEU A 49 -15.69 5.13 1.42
C LEU A 49 -15.40 4.80 -0.05
N PHE A 50 -14.13 4.59 -0.40
CA PHE A 50 -13.73 4.24 -1.76
C PHE A 50 -14.25 2.85 -2.18
N GLY A 51 -14.18 1.87 -1.27
CA GLY A 51 -14.78 0.56 -1.46
C GLY A 51 -16.29 0.64 -1.67
N GLY A 52 -16.99 1.39 -0.81
CA GLY A 52 -18.42 1.64 -0.95
C GLY A 52 -18.80 2.33 -2.26
N ALA A 53 -18.03 3.35 -2.66
CA ALA A 53 -18.20 4.02 -3.95
C ALA A 53 -18.00 3.05 -5.13
N GLY A 54 -17.01 2.15 -5.04
CA GLY A 54 -16.80 1.11 -6.05
C GLY A 54 -17.98 0.15 -6.19
N VAL A 55 -18.57 -0.29 -5.07
CA VAL A 55 -19.78 -1.12 -5.07
C VAL A 55 -20.96 -0.39 -5.68
N LEU A 56 -21.19 0.88 -5.31
CA LEU A 56 -22.26 1.69 -5.89
C LEU A 56 -22.05 1.93 -7.39
N ALA A 57 -20.81 2.23 -7.81
CA ALA A 57 -20.46 2.39 -9.22
C ALA A 57 -20.71 1.08 -10.00
N TRP A 58 -20.41 -0.08 -9.43
CA TRP A 58 -20.71 -1.38 -10.02
C TRP A 58 -22.21 -1.55 -10.30
N PHE A 59 -23.06 -1.29 -9.31
CA PHE A 59 -24.52 -1.33 -9.50
C PHE A 59 -25.02 -0.26 -10.50
N GLY A 60 -24.40 0.92 -10.51
CA GLY A 60 -24.69 1.97 -11.48
C GLY A 60 -24.42 1.52 -12.92
N VAL A 61 -23.25 0.91 -13.17
CA VAL A 61 -22.90 0.36 -14.48
C VAL A 61 -23.88 -0.75 -14.90
N MET A 62 -24.23 -1.68 -14.01
CA MET A 62 -25.21 -2.72 -14.33
C MET A 62 -26.59 -2.14 -14.66
N SER A 63 -27.02 -1.11 -13.92
CA SER A 63 -28.27 -0.40 -14.20
C SER A 63 -28.25 0.32 -15.56
N LEU A 64 -27.11 0.93 -15.93
CA LEU A 64 -26.93 1.55 -17.25
C LEU A 64 -26.97 0.51 -18.37
N ILE A 65 -26.30 -0.64 -18.20
CA ILE A 65 -26.35 -1.75 -19.16
C ILE A 65 -27.79 -2.23 -19.34
N ALA A 66 -28.52 -2.47 -18.25
CA ALA A 66 -29.94 -2.84 -18.31
C ALA A 66 -30.77 -1.77 -19.02
N GLY A 67 -30.55 -0.49 -18.73
CA GLY A 67 -31.19 0.63 -19.40
C GLY A 67 -30.94 0.65 -20.90
N LEU A 68 -29.70 0.42 -21.35
CA LEU A 68 -29.35 0.32 -22.76
C LEU A 68 -30.04 -0.85 -23.44
N VAL A 69 -30.12 -2.01 -22.77
CA VAL A 69 -30.85 -3.18 -23.30
C VAL A 69 -32.33 -2.86 -23.45
N LEU A 70 -32.97 -2.26 -22.45
CA LEU A 70 -34.38 -1.89 -22.50
C LEU A 70 -34.65 -0.83 -23.58
N LEU A 71 -33.77 0.17 -23.70
CA LEU A 71 -33.88 1.19 -24.73
C LEU A 71 -33.80 0.57 -26.13
N LEU A 72 -32.82 -0.32 -26.36
CA LEU A 72 -32.64 -0.96 -27.65
C LEU A 72 -33.75 -1.98 -27.95
N ALA A 73 -34.32 -2.60 -26.92
CA ALA A 73 -35.47 -3.49 -27.03
C ALA A 73 -36.75 -2.78 -27.51
N THR A 74 -36.79 -1.44 -27.56
CA THR A 74 -37.91 -0.69 -28.18
C THR A 74 -37.95 -0.82 -29.70
N VAL A 75 -36.83 -1.19 -30.34
CA VAL A 75 -36.70 -1.29 -31.80
C VAL A 75 -36.30 -2.68 -32.29
N MET A 76 -35.98 -3.62 -31.40
CA MET A 76 -35.64 -5.01 -31.74
C MET A 76 -36.01 -5.98 -30.61
N ALA A 77 -35.92 -7.30 -30.87
CA ALA A 77 -36.23 -8.30 -29.86
C ALA A 77 -35.32 -8.15 -28.60
N PRO A 78 -35.86 -8.30 -27.37
CA PRO A 78 -35.08 -8.07 -26.14
C PRO A 78 -33.81 -8.91 -26.02
N TRP A 79 -33.83 -10.15 -26.50
CA TRP A 79 -32.66 -11.03 -26.48
C TRP A 79 -31.56 -10.53 -27.42
N LEU A 80 -31.91 -10.03 -28.62
CA LEU A 80 -30.96 -9.41 -29.55
C LEU A 80 -30.35 -8.14 -28.96
N ALA A 81 -31.18 -7.29 -28.35
CA ALA A 81 -30.72 -6.08 -27.68
C ALA A 81 -29.68 -6.40 -26.60
N ALA A 82 -29.93 -7.43 -25.78
CA ALA A 82 -28.98 -7.90 -24.77
C ALA A 82 -27.65 -8.34 -25.38
N PHE A 83 -27.66 -9.11 -26.47
CA PHE A 83 -26.43 -9.53 -27.15
C PHE A 83 -25.66 -8.35 -27.76
N VAL A 84 -26.34 -7.39 -28.40
CA VAL A 84 -25.69 -6.22 -28.99
C VAL A 84 -24.98 -5.39 -27.91
N VAL A 85 -25.65 -5.11 -26.80
CA VAL A 85 -25.05 -4.37 -25.68
C VAL A 85 -23.89 -5.17 -25.07
N ALA A 86 -24.05 -6.49 -24.88
CA ALA A 86 -23.00 -7.34 -24.34
C ALA A 86 -21.73 -7.33 -25.21
N VAL A 87 -21.86 -7.42 -26.53
CA VAL A 87 -20.73 -7.31 -27.47
C VAL A 87 -20.02 -5.97 -27.32
N GLY A 88 -20.77 -4.87 -27.22
CA GLY A 88 -20.21 -3.54 -26.97
C GLY A 88 -19.42 -3.46 -25.65
N VAL A 89 -19.98 -3.98 -24.56
CA VAL A 89 -19.32 -4.02 -23.25
C VAL A 89 -18.05 -4.87 -23.30
N PHE A 90 -18.09 -6.06 -23.91
CA PHE A 90 -16.93 -6.93 -24.03
C PHE A 90 -15.84 -6.34 -24.94
N ALA A 91 -16.21 -5.62 -26.00
CA ALA A 91 -15.24 -4.91 -26.83
C ALA A 91 -14.47 -3.85 -26.03
N ILE A 92 -15.19 -3.03 -25.25
CA ILE A 92 -14.58 -2.02 -24.37
C ILE A 92 -13.69 -2.70 -23.32
N ALA A 93 -14.20 -3.75 -22.66
CA ALA A 93 -13.44 -4.52 -21.67
C ALA A 93 -12.16 -5.12 -22.28
N GLY A 94 -12.22 -5.66 -23.49
CA GLY A 94 -11.08 -6.16 -24.24
C GLY A 94 -10.03 -5.07 -24.50
N ILE A 95 -10.44 -3.88 -24.92
CA ILE A 95 -9.53 -2.74 -25.13
C ILE A 95 -8.85 -2.34 -23.81
N VAL A 96 -9.62 -2.19 -22.73
CA VAL A 96 -9.07 -1.85 -21.41
C VAL A 96 -8.09 -2.92 -20.93
N ALA A 97 -8.42 -4.21 -21.10
CA ALA A 97 -7.54 -5.32 -20.75
C ALA A 97 -6.23 -5.30 -21.56
N LEU A 98 -6.29 -5.02 -22.86
CA LEU A 98 -5.11 -4.90 -23.71
C LEU A 98 -4.22 -3.70 -23.32
N LEU A 99 -4.83 -2.56 -22.96
CA LEU A 99 -4.08 -1.39 -22.46
C LEU A 99 -3.43 -1.68 -21.11
N GLY A 100 -4.15 -2.35 -20.21
CA GLY A 100 -3.62 -2.79 -18.91
C GLY A 100 -2.45 -3.75 -19.07
N LYS A 101 -2.58 -4.75 -19.95
CA LYS A 101 -1.49 -5.66 -20.31
C LYS A 101 -0.27 -4.90 -20.82
N LYS A 102 -0.44 -3.94 -21.74
CA LYS A 102 0.67 -3.13 -22.26
C LYS A 102 1.38 -2.31 -21.17
N GLN A 103 0.64 -1.77 -20.21
CA GLN A 103 1.22 -1.04 -19.07
C GLN A 103 2.03 -1.97 -18.16
N ILE A 104 1.51 -3.16 -17.87
CA ILE A 104 2.23 -4.18 -17.10
C ILE A 104 3.50 -4.61 -17.84
N ASP A 105 3.38 -4.93 -19.13
CA ASP A 105 4.51 -5.37 -19.96
C ASP A 105 5.61 -4.28 -20.03
N ARG A 106 5.25 -2.98 -20.06
CA ARG A 106 6.21 -1.85 -20.00
C ARG A 106 6.89 -1.67 -18.64
N GLY A 107 6.28 -2.15 -17.56
CA GLY A 107 6.83 -2.11 -16.21
C GLY A 107 7.78 -3.29 -15.90
N THR A 108 8.13 -4.10 -16.91
CA THR A 108 9.04 -5.25 -16.74
C THR A 108 10.43 -4.98 -17.34
N PRO A 109 11.51 -5.51 -16.73
CA PRO A 109 11.51 -6.52 -15.67
C PRO A 109 11.16 -5.94 -14.28
N PRO A 110 10.30 -6.62 -13.49
CA PRO A 110 9.93 -6.21 -12.13
C PRO A 110 11.08 -6.40 -11.13
N VAL A 111 12.21 -6.92 -11.62
CA VAL A 111 13.41 -7.15 -10.85
C VAL A 111 14.26 -5.88 -10.92
N PRO A 112 14.56 -5.22 -9.80
CA PRO A 112 15.39 -4.02 -9.81
C PRO A 112 16.84 -4.40 -10.10
N GLU A 113 17.18 -4.50 -11.39
CA GLU A 113 18.49 -4.95 -11.87
C GLU A 113 19.64 -4.13 -11.27
N GLN A 114 19.44 -2.82 -11.13
CA GLN A 114 20.40 -1.91 -10.51
C GLN A 114 20.61 -2.20 -9.02
N ALA A 115 19.55 -2.50 -8.27
CA ALA A 115 19.66 -2.85 -6.85
C ALA A 115 20.37 -4.20 -6.66
N ILE A 116 20.09 -5.18 -7.54
CA ILE A 116 20.78 -6.46 -7.54
C ILE A 116 22.26 -6.31 -7.90
N GLN A 117 22.59 -5.45 -8.87
CA GLN A 117 23.98 -5.17 -9.23
C GLN A 117 24.75 -4.48 -8.10
N GLY A 118 24.13 -3.52 -7.40
CA GLY A 118 24.72 -2.87 -6.22
C GLY A 118 25.06 -3.87 -5.11
N VAL A 119 24.10 -4.75 -4.76
CA VAL A 119 24.32 -5.81 -3.76
C VAL A 119 25.44 -6.77 -4.18
N LYS A 120 25.53 -7.13 -5.48
CA LYS A 120 26.63 -7.97 -5.98
C LYS A 120 27.99 -7.27 -5.87
N GLN A 121 28.06 -5.97 -6.15
CA GLN A 121 29.27 -5.16 -6.00
C GLN A 121 29.72 -5.05 -4.55
N ASP A 122 28.78 -4.83 -3.64
CA ASP A 122 29.07 -4.76 -2.21
C ASP A 122 29.65 -6.09 -1.72
N ILE A 123 29.02 -7.22 -2.08
CA ILE A 123 29.51 -8.57 -1.73
C ILE A 123 30.92 -8.82 -2.30
N ALA A 124 31.20 -8.43 -3.54
CA ALA A 124 32.52 -8.58 -4.14
C ALA A 124 33.60 -7.74 -3.42
N THR A 125 33.24 -6.53 -2.99
CA THR A 125 34.15 -5.65 -2.23
C THR A 125 34.47 -6.23 -0.85
N PHE A 126 33.50 -6.89 -0.20
CA PHE A 126 33.71 -7.56 1.08
C PHE A 126 34.51 -8.86 0.95
N SER A 127 34.35 -9.64 -0.13
CA SER A 127 35.11 -10.87 -0.33
C SER A 127 36.59 -10.60 -0.64
N GLU A 128 36.89 -9.55 -1.41
CA GLU A 128 38.27 -9.14 -1.72
C GLU A 128 39.02 -8.66 -0.47
N ARG A 129 38.33 -8.00 0.47
CA ARG A 129 38.89 -7.58 1.76
C ARG A 129 39.13 -8.73 2.74
N ALA A 130 38.42 -9.84 2.60
CA ALA A 130 38.58 -11.03 3.46
C ALA A 130 39.69 -11.98 2.99
N HIS A 131 40.22 -11.77 1.78
CA HIS A 131 41.31 -12.56 1.19
C HIS A 131 42.68 -11.87 1.20
N ARG A 132 42.78 -10.65 1.73
CA ARG A 132 44.05 -10.00 2.10
C ARG A 132 44.32 -10.17 3.58
#